data_AF-A0AAE3QHY3-F1
#
_entry.id   AF-A0AAE3QHY3-F1
#
_cell.length_a   1.000
_cell.length_b   1.000
_cell.length_c   1.000
_cell.angle_alpha   90.00
_cell.angle_beta   90.00
_cell.angle_gamma   90.00
#
_symmetry.space_group_name_H-M   'P 1'
#
loop_
_entity.id
_entity.type
_entity.pdbx_description
1 polymer ?
#
loop_
_entity_poly.entity_id
_entity_poly.type
_entity_poly.pdbx_seq_one_letter_code
_entity_poly.pdbx_strand_id
1 'polypeptide(L)'
;MRAKEALIAWTPRRCRDEPTRGQIRIGQIGTGDGDAAHWSDAFACTGGAAYLARQGFNEYQLLQCIIFDFVDLVAFDGIPAKAAHREFLKIDEYRRAVLGYEAAKAWECQQQEDER
;
A
#
# COMPACT_ATOMS: atom_id res chain seq x y z
N MET A 1 1.40 8.81 -3.33
CA MET A 1 1.03 8.13 -4.59
C MET A 1 -0.47 7.89 -4.58
N ARG A 2 -1.15 7.88 -5.75
CA ARG A 2 -2.60 7.64 -5.79
C ARG A 2 -2.92 6.17 -5.59
N ALA A 3 -4.11 5.89 -5.04
CA ALA A 3 -4.65 4.55 -4.86
C ALA A 3 -4.61 3.68 -6.14
N LYS A 4 -4.88 4.28 -7.30
CA LYS A 4 -4.87 3.59 -8.60
C LYS A 4 -3.47 3.17 -9.07
N GLU A 5 -2.44 3.73 -8.46
CA GLU A 5 -1.04 3.48 -8.78
C GLU A 5 -0.37 2.59 -7.72
N ALA A 6 -1.04 2.32 -6.60
CA ALA A 6 -0.44 1.64 -5.46
C ALA A 6 -0.48 0.11 -5.63
N LEU A 7 0.66 -0.48 -5.98
CA LEU A 7 0.87 -1.91 -5.89
C LEU A 7 1.16 -2.29 -4.43
N ILE A 8 0.34 -3.19 -3.89
CA ILE A 8 0.51 -3.71 -2.53
C ILE A 8 1.10 -5.11 -2.65
N ALA A 9 2.29 -5.35 -2.12
CA ALA A 9 2.89 -6.68 -2.07
C ALA A 9 3.10 -7.10 -0.62
N TRP A 10 2.80 -8.35 -0.29
CA TRP A 10 2.95 -8.86 1.07
C TRP A 10 3.16 -10.37 1.09
N THR A 11 3.68 -10.84 2.22
CA THR A 11 3.79 -12.28 2.47
C THR A 11 3.08 -12.58 3.78
N PRO A 12 1.98 -13.35 3.77
CA PRO A 12 1.25 -13.71 4.97
C PRO A 12 2.14 -14.38 6.02
N ARG A 13 1.85 -14.14 7.30
CA ARG A 13 2.63 -14.71 8.41
C ARG A 13 2.60 -16.25 8.45
N ARG A 14 1.59 -16.87 7.84
CA ARG A 14 1.45 -18.33 7.70
C ARG A 14 2.44 -18.95 6.71
N CYS A 15 3.06 -18.18 5.80
CA CYS A 15 4.05 -18.67 4.83
C CYS A 15 5.41 -18.85 5.52
N ARG A 16 5.60 -19.99 6.21
CA ARG A 16 6.70 -20.18 7.18
C ARG A 16 8.10 -20.06 6.58
N ASP A 17 8.27 -20.49 5.34
CA ASP A 17 9.58 -20.65 4.68
C ASP A 17 9.95 -19.46 3.78
N GLU A 18 9.08 -18.45 3.71
CA GLU A 18 9.31 -17.26 2.88
C GLU A 18 10.19 -16.22 3.60
N PRO A 19 11.24 -15.69 2.96
CA PRO A 19 12.11 -14.66 3.55
C PRO A 19 11.36 -13.38 3.96
N THR A 20 10.31 -13.03 3.21
CA THR A 20 9.50 -11.82 3.42
C THR A 20 8.30 -12.05 4.34
N ARG A 21 8.21 -13.19 5.03
CA ARG A 21 7.09 -13.54 5.92
C ARG A 21 6.73 -12.44 6.91
N GLY A 22 5.45 -12.06 6.92
CA GLY A 22 4.91 -11.01 7.79
C GLY A 22 5.29 -9.60 7.37
N GLN A 23 5.92 -9.44 6.20
CA GLN A 23 6.30 -8.15 5.63
C GLN A 23 5.29 -7.72 4.56
N ILE A 24 5.26 -6.41 4.38
CA ILE A 24 4.46 -5.71 3.39
C ILE A 24 5.33 -4.61 2.79
N ARG A 25 5.12 -4.35 1.50
CA ARG A 25 5.66 -3.20 0.82
C ARG A 25 4.62 -2.62 -0.14
N ILE A 26 4.47 -1.31 -0.09
CA ILE A 26 3.63 -0.57 -1.03
C ILE A 26 4.53 0.31 -1.88
N GLY A 27 4.39 0.15 -3.20
CA GLY A 27 5.16 0.87 -4.21
C GLY A 27 4.26 1.29 -5.37
N GLN A 28 4.77 2.19 -6.19
CA GLN A 28 4.07 2.61 -7.39
C GLN A 28 4.20 1.50 -8.45
N ILE A 29 3.09 1.14 -9.09
CA ILE A 29 3.11 0.36 -10.33
C ILE A 29 3.66 1.27 -11.43
N GLY A 30 4.67 0.81 -12.16
CA GLY A 30 5.30 1.61 -13.21
C GLY A 30 4.33 1.93 -14.34
N THR A 31 4.54 3.05 -15.04
CA THR A 31 3.89 3.32 -16.32
C THR A 31 4.50 2.39 -17.38
N GLY A 32 3.81 1.29 -17.74
CA GLY A 32 4.34 0.27 -18.66
C GLY A 32 3.98 -1.16 -18.20
N ASP A 33 4.94 -2.07 -18.24
CA ASP A 33 4.80 -3.53 -17.96
C ASP A 33 4.43 -3.89 -16.49
N GLY A 34 3.84 -2.98 -15.72
CA GLY A 34 3.46 -3.22 -14.33
C GLY A 34 4.57 -2.89 -13.34
N ASP A 35 4.96 -3.84 -12.50
CA ASP A 35 6.08 -3.69 -11.56
C ASP A 35 7.43 -3.66 -12.30
N ALA A 36 7.77 -2.50 -12.87
CA ALA A 36 8.92 -2.34 -13.76
C ALA A 36 10.28 -2.69 -13.12
N ALA A 37 10.37 -2.71 -11.79
CA ALA A 37 11.58 -3.12 -11.07
C ALA A 37 11.48 -4.51 -10.45
N HIS A 38 10.38 -5.24 -10.70
CA HIS A 38 10.13 -6.59 -10.17
C HIS A 38 10.34 -6.70 -8.65
N TRP A 39 10.13 -5.60 -7.91
CA TRP A 39 10.39 -5.58 -6.47
C TRP A 39 9.36 -6.40 -5.69
N SER A 40 8.18 -6.61 -6.27
CA SER A 40 7.09 -7.41 -5.71
C SER A 40 7.32 -8.91 -5.82
N ASP A 41 8.23 -9.37 -6.70
CA ASP A 41 8.54 -10.81 -6.90
C ASP A 41 9.09 -11.49 -5.64
N ALA A 42 9.63 -10.70 -4.70
CA ALA A 42 10.10 -11.21 -3.41
C ALA A 42 8.95 -11.54 -2.43
N PHE A 43 7.70 -11.24 -2.78
CA PHE A 43 6.53 -11.40 -1.94
C PHE A 43 5.59 -12.47 -2.49
N ALA A 44 4.87 -13.16 -1.60
CA ALA A 44 3.98 -14.24 -1.99
C ALA A 44 2.67 -13.75 -2.62
N CYS A 45 2.27 -12.50 -2.39
CA CYS A 45 0.99 -11.95 -2.79
C CYS A 45 1.11 -10.51 -3.28
N THR A 46 0.24 -10.15 -4.22
CA THR A 46 0.09 -8.78 -4.74
C THR A 46 -1.39 -8.36 -4.78
N GLY A 47 -1.65 -7.06 -4.68
CA GLY A 47 -2.99 -6.46 -4.65
C GLY A 47 -2.94 -4.98 -5.02
N GLY A 48 -3.98 -4.22 -4.65
CA GLY A 48 -4.07 -2.82 -5.04
C GLY A 48 -4.18 -2.66 -6.55
N ALA A 49 -3.26 -1.89 -7.14
CA ALA A 49 -3.20 -1.61 -8.58
C ALA A 49 -2.96 -2.85 -9.46
N ALA A 50 -2.50 -3.98 -8.89
CA ALA A 50 -2.47 -5.27 -9.60
C ALA A 50 -3.89 -5.76 -9.99
N TYR A 51 -4.92 -5.34 -9.26
CA TYR A 51 -6.31 -5.65 -9.62
C TYR A 51 -6.88 -4.59 -10.55
N LEU A 52 -6.77 -4.84 -11.86
CA LEU A 52 -7.10 -3.88 -12.93
C LEU A 52 -8.52 -3.30 -12.85
N ALA A 53 -9.48 -4.00 -12.26
CA ALA A 53 -10.83 -3.49 -12.06
C ALA A 53 -10.86 -2.18 -11.25
N ARG A 54 -9.88 -1.95 -10.37
CA ARG A 54 -9.77 -0.71 -9.57
C ARG A 54 -9.51 0.53 -10.42
N GLN A 55 -9.03 0.39 -11.67
CA GLN A 55 -8.85 1.52 -12.58
C GLN A 55 -10.18 2.22 -12.91
N GLY A 56 -11.27 1.45 -12.97
CA GLY A 56 -12.63 1.97 -13.20
C GLY A 56 -13.32 2.54 -11.96
N PHE A 57 -12.72 2.42 -10.78
CA PHE A 57 -13.36 2.86 -9.54
C PHE A 57 -13.26 4.36 -9.34
N ASN A 58 -14.28 4.92 -8.68
CA ASN A 58 -14.24 6.29 -8.17
C ASN A 58 -13.44 6.37 -6.84
N GLU A 59 -13.19 7.58 -6.35
CA GLU A 59 -12.36 7.79 -5.15
C GLU A 59 -12.92 7.10 -3.89
N TYR A 60 -14.25 7.09 -3.71
CA TYR A 60 -14.87 6.46 -2.54
C TYR A 60 -14.73 4.94 -2.57
N GLN A 61 -14.96 4.32 -3.73
CA GLN A 61 -14.76 2.89 -3.93
C GLN A 61 -13.31 2.49 -3.69
N LEU A 62 -12.35 3.30 -4.17
CA LEU A 62 -10.93 3.05 -3.93
C LEU A 62 -10.58 3.16 -2.45
N LEU A 63 -11.09 4.19 -1.76
CA LEU A 63 -10.88 4.33 -0.31
C LEU A 63 -11.42 3.12 0.45
N GLN A 64 -12.63 2.65 0.10
CA GLN A 64 -13.20 1.46 0.71
C GLN A 64 -12.32 0.21 0.48
N CYS A 65 -11.84 0.01 -0.75
CA CYS A 65 -10.93 -1.09 -1.05
C CYS A 65 -9.63 -1.01 -0.24
N ILE A 66 -9.04 0.17 -0.10
CA ILE A 66 -7.83 0.38 0.70
C ILE A 66 -8.06 0.03 2.17
N ILE A 67 -9.20 0.45 2.74
CA ILE A 67 -9.54 0.14 4.13
C ILE A 67 -9.70 -1.38 4.31
N PHE A 68 -10.35 -2.06 3.37
CA PHE A 68 -10.48 -3.52 3.40
C PHE A 68 -9.14 -4.21 3.23
N ASP A 69 -8.29 -3.79 2.29
CA ASP A 69 -6.94 -4.35 2.15
C ASP A 69 -6.18 -4.25 3.48
N PHE A 70 -6.20 -3.08 4.13
CA PHE A 70 -5.54 -2.89 5.42
C PHE A 70 -6.06 -3.85 6.49
N VAL A 71 -7.39 -3.95 6.64
CA VAL A 71 -8.02 -4.83 7.62
C VAL A 71 -7.68 -6.29 7.31
N ASP A 72 -7.76 -6.70 6.07
CA ASP A 72 -7.55 -8.09 5.67
C ASP A 72 -6.09 -8.52 5.90
N LEU A 73 -5.15 -7.65 5.53
CA LEU A 73 -3.72 -7.87 5.74
C LEU A 73 -3.38 -8.04 7.23
N VAL A 74 -3.99 -7.23 8.09
CA VAL A 74 -3.73 -7.26 9.53
C VAL A 74 -4.45 -8.44 10.20
N ALA A 75 -5.75 -8.59 9.94
CA ALA A 75 -6.61 -9.54 10.66
C ALA A 75 -6.44 -10.98 10.15
N PHE A 76 -6.31 -11.18 8.83
CA PHE A 76 -6.28 -12.52 8.24
C PHE A 76 -4.87 -12.97 7.84
N ASP A 77 -4.04 -12.05 7.33
CA ASP A 77 -2.67 -12.39 6.92
C ASP A 77 -1.62 -12.18 8.02
N GLY A 78 -2.02 -11.59 9.15
CA GLY A 78 -1.18 -11.43 10.32
C GLY A 78 -0.02 -10.45 10.12
N ILE A 79 -0.16 -9.50 9.18
CA ILE A 79 0.80 -8.41 9.01
C ILE A 79 0.73 -7.49 10.23
N PRO A 80 1.86 -7.11 10.85
CA PRO A 80 1.84 -6.20 11.99
C PRO A 80 1.19 -4.86 11.63
N ALA A 81 0.16 -4.45 12.38
CA ALA A 81 -0.63 -3.26 12.09
C ALA A 81 0.22 -1.99 11.93
N LYS A 82 1.26 -1.81 12.76
CA LYS A 82 2.18 -0.67 12.66
C LYS A 82 3.01 -0.69 11.36
N ALA A 83 3.42 -1.87 10.90
CA ALA A 83 4.17 -2.02 9.65
C ALA A 83 3.26 -1.77 8.44
N ALA A 84 2.05 -2.34 8.45
CA ALA A 84 1.03 -2.04 7.44
C ALA A 84 0.73 -0.54 7.40
N HIS A 85 0.46 0.08 8.54
CA HIS A 85 0.09 1.50 8.61
C HIS A 85 1.16 2.40 7.97
N ARG A 86 2.44 2.14 8.27
CA ARG A 86 3.56 2.89 7.68
C ARG A 86 3.60 2.78 6.16
N GLU A 87 3.36 1.58 5.61
CA GLU A 87 3.34 1.40 4.15
C GLU A 87 2.11 2.03 3.51
N PHE A 88 0.93 1.90 4.14
CA PHE A 88 -0.32 2.47 3.64
C PHE A 88 -0.33 4.00 3.65
N LEU A 89 0.44 4.66 4.54
CA LEU A 89 0.63 6.12 4.52
C LEU A 89 1.28 6.65 3.23
N LYS A 90 1.87 5.79 2.40
CA LYS A 90 2.37 6.17 1.07
C LYS A 90 1.24 6.41 0.07
N ILE A 91 0.04 5.90 0.35
CA ILE A 91 -1.18 6.08 -0.45
C ILE A 91 -1.91 7.34 0.02
N ASP A 92 -2.13 8.28 -0.88
CA ASP A 92 -2.63 9.61 -0.54
C ASP A 92 -4.05 9.55 0.03
N GLU A 93 -4.92 8.70 -0.53
CA GLU A 93 -6.29 8.49 -0.08
C GLU A 93 -6.34 7.95 1.36
N TYR A 94 -5.49 6.98 1.69
CA TYR A 94 -5.38 6.45 3.05
C TYR A 94 -4.88 7.51 4.02
N ARG A 95 -3.78 8.19 3.65
CA ARG A 95 -3.15 9.23 4.47
C ARG A 95 -4.15 10.35 4.80
N ARG A 96 -4.90 10.84 3.80
CA ARG A 96 -5.95 11.85 4.00
C ARG A 96 -7.06 11.38 4.94
N ALA A 97 -7.47 10.11 4.82
CA ALA A 97 -8.53 9.55 5.66
C ALA A 97 -8.11 9.40 7.13
N VAL A 98 -6.86 9.00 7.41
CA VAL A 98 -6.41 8.69 8.78
C VAL A 98 -5.77 9.87 9.52
N LEU A 99 -5.13 10.80 8.81
CA LEU A 99 -4.50 11.98 9.42
C LEU A 99 -5.41 13.21 9.39
N GLY A 100 -6.44 13.22 8.54
CA GLY A 100 -7.14 14.45 8.17
C GLY A 100 -6.30 15.29 7.19
N TYR A 101 -6.95 16.24 6.51
CA TYR A 101 -6.34 16.98 5.39
C TYR A 101 -5.16 17.87 5.81
N GLU A 102 -5.29 18.63 6.89
CA GLU A 102 -4.26 19.56 7.36
C GLU A 102 -2.99 18.83 7.84
N ALA A 103 -3.14 17.74 8.59
CA ALA A 103 -2.00 16.97 9.08
C ALA A 103 -1.32 16.17 7.96
N ALA A 104 -2.08 15.72 6.95
CA ALA A 104 -1.50 15.08 5.76
C ALA A 104 -0.62 16.04 4.96
N LYS A 105 -1.03 17.31 4.81
CA LYS A 105 -0.25 18.35 4.11
C LYS A 105 1.04 18.71 4.84
N ALA A 106 0.99 18.79 6.17
CA ALA A 106 2.18 19.04 6.99
C ALA A 106 3.23 17.91 6.87
N TRP A 107 2.77 16.66 6.80
CA TRP A 107 3.64 15.49 6.61
C TRP A 107 4.37 15.51 5.26
N GLU A 108 3.70 15.94 4.18
CA GLU A 108 4.32 16.09 2.85
C GLU A 108 5.42 17.16 2.85
N CYS A 109 5.21 18.28 3.57
CA CYS A 109 6.21 19.34 3.71
C CYS A 109 7.47 18.83 4.41
N GLN A 110 7.31 18.03 5.47
CA GLN A 110 8.43 17.55 6.27
C GLN A 110 9.31 16.55 5.51
N GLN A 111 8.72 15.65 4.71
CA GLN A 111 9.49 14.70 3.90
C GLN A 111 10.33 15.38 2.81
N GLN A 112 9.84 16.47 2.22
CA GLN A 112 10.59 17.24 1.22
C GLN A 112 11.80 17.98 1.82
N GLU A 113 11.76 18.28 3.11
CA GLU A 113 12.89 18.88 3.84
C GLU A 113 13.94 17.83 4.22
N ASP A 114 13.52 16.62 4.62
CA ASP A 114 14.43 15.52 4.97
C ASP A 114 15.21 14.96 3.75
N GLU A 115 14.69 15.15 2.54
CA GLU A 115 15.31 14.71 1.27
C GLU A 115 16.23 15.77 0.62
N ARG A 116 16.38 16.96 1.22
CA ARG A 116 17.20 18.09 0.70
C ARG A 116 18.54 18.24 1.41
#